data_AF-A0AAE5RWM2-F1
#
_entry.id   AF-A0AAE5RWM2-F1
#
_cell.length_a   1.000
_cell.length_b   1.000
_cell.length_c   1.000
_cell.angle_alpha   90.00
_cell.angle_beta   90.00
_cell.angle_gamma   90.00
#
_symmetry.space_group_name_H-M   'P 1'
#
loop_
_entity.id
_entity.type
_entity.pdbx_description
1 polymer ?
#
loop_
_entity_poly.entity_id
_entity_poly.type
_entity_poly.pdbx_seq_one_letter_code
_entity_poly.pdbx_strand_id
1 'polypeptide(L)'
;MNCLPLRKALNIAGLGLVALSLAACQSERKPAASSSASQAALPVMERVALGANACWFKSGDPAFKAYRLAPELNSFSGRPRILLVPRNSPESRPMLVVQAEGNPAKVDAFGPAMNEPHAARITTDVKRWVNGGKGC
;
A
#
# COMPACT_ATOMS: atom_id res chain seq x y z
N MET A 1 40.72 -78.92 -33.47
CA MET A 1 40.76 -78.75 -32.00
C MET A 1 39.34 -78.56 -31.50
N ASN A 2 38.90 -79.42 -30.56
CA ASN A 2 37.67 -79.29 -29.77
C ASN A 2 37.75 -77.99 -28.91
N CYS A 3 36.70 -77.32 -28.40
CA CYS A 3 35.42 -77.70 -27.81
C CYS A 3 34.45 -76.50 -27.96
N LEU A 4 33.28 -76.70 -28.57
CA LEU A 4 31.94 -76.85 -27.96
C LEU A 4 31.10 -75.55 -27.90
N PRO A 5 29.81 -75.62 -28.32
CA PRO A 5 28.84 -74.54 -28.30
C PRO A 5 27.98 -74.59 -27.03
N LEU A 6 27.41 -73.45 -26.60
CA LEU A 6 26.05 -73.49 -26.08
C LEU A 6 25.32 -72.16 -26.24
N ARG A 7 24.40 -72.21 -27.19
CA ARG A 7 23.31 -71.28 -27.40
C ARG A 7 22.30 -71.45 -26.27
N LYS A 8 21.90 -70.35 -25.64
CA LYS A 8 20.47 -70.07 -25.44
C LYS A 8 20.21 -68.65 -25.93
N ALA A 9 19.79 -68.58 -27.18
CA ALA A 9 19.00 -67.48 -27.68
C ALA A 9 17.67 -67.50 -26.92
N LEU A 10 17.41 -66.48 -26.10
CA LEU A 10 16.04 -66.09 -25.79
C LEU A 10 15.78 -64.79 -26.55
N ASN A 11 15.04 -64.95 -27.63
CA ASN A 11 14.48 -63.89 -28.45
C ASN A 11 13.47 -63.08 -27.62
N ILE A 12 13.57 -61.75 -27.70
CA ILE A 12 12.58 -60.85 -28.32
C ILE A 12 12.95 -59.44 -27.85
N ALA A 13 13.59 -58.71 -28.77
CA ALA A 13 13.66 -57.27 -28.76
C ALA A 13 12.24 -56.68 -28.92
N GLY A 14 11.96 -55.55 -28.28
CA GLY A 14 10.75 -54.80 -28.63
C GLY A 14 10.34 -53.69 -27.68
N LEU A 15 11.12 -52.62 -27.64
CA LEU A 15 10.68 -51.25 -27.34
C LEU A 15 10.13 -50.97 -25.92
N GLY A 16 11.04 -50.86 -24.95
CA GLY A 16 10.80 -50.08 -23.75
C GLY A 16 10.76 -48.59 -24.10
N LEU A 17 9.57 -47.98 -24.11
CA LEU A 17 9.38 -46.54 -24.23
C LEU A 17 9.90 -45.88 -22.94
N VAL A 18 11.15 -45.44 -22.94
CA VAL A 18 11.71 -44.62 -21.86
C VAL A 18 11.11 -43.22 -21.98
N ALA A 19 10.08 -42.95 -21.19
CA ALA A 19 9.57 -41.61 -20.97
C ALA A 19 10.61 -40.82 -20.16
N LEU A 20 11.52 -40.13 -20.85
CA LEU A 20 12.30 -39.06 -20.23
C LEU A 20 11.36 -37.87 -19.99
N SER A 21 10.84 -37.77 -18.77
CA SER A 21 10.17 -36.59 -18.26
C SER A 21 11.14 -35.40 -18.32
N LEU A 22 10.84 -34.41 -19.16
CA LEU A 22 11.47 -33.10 -19.07
C LEU A 22 11.13 -32.53 -17.69
N ALA A 23 12.10 -32.53 -16.78
CA ALA A 23 12.05 -31.74 -15.56
C ALA A 23 12.00 -30.26 -15.97
N ALA A 24 10.79 -29.73 -16.12
CA ALA A 24 10.56 -28.31 -16.27
C ALA A 24 11.13 -27.63 -15.03
N CYS A 25 12.16 -26.80 -15.23
CA CYS A 25 12.55 -25.77 -14.29
C CYS A 25 11.34 -24.83 -14.10
N GLN A 26 10.45 -25.18 -13.18
CA GLN A 26 9.49 -24.25 -12.63
C GLN A 26 10.34 -23.25 -11.86
N SER A 27 10.74 -22.17 -12.53
CA SER A 27 11.20 -20.97 -11.88
C SER A 27 10.07 -20.58 -10.93
N GLU A 28 10.22 -20.89 -9.65
CA GLU A 28 9.33 -20.44 -8.59
C GLU A 28 9.33 -18.91 -8.64
N ARG A 29 8.38 -18.34 -9.40
CA ARG A 29 7.91 -16.99 -9.18
C ARG A 29 7.28 -17.02 -7.81
N LYS A 30 8.10 -16.73 -6.80
CA LYS A 30 7.64 -16.27 -5.50
C LYS A 30 6.50 -15.28 -5.79
N PRO A 31 5.27 -15.56 -5.36
CA PRO A 31 4.20 -14.59 -5.52
C PRO A 31 4.72 -13.31 -4.87
N ALA A 32 4.93 -12.28 -5.68
CA ALA A 32 5.15 -10.95 -5.15
C ALA A 32 3.96 -10.72 -4.21
N ALA A 33 4.23 -10.38 -2.95
CA ALA A 33 3.20 -10.00 -2.00
C ALA A 33 2.58 -8.67 -2.49
N SER A 34 1.78 -8.76 -3.53
CA SER A 34 1.06 -7.65 -4.13
C SER A 34 -0.29 -7.52 -3.44
N SER A 35 -0.24 -7.27 -2.14
CA SER A 35 -1.30 -6.49 -1.51
C SER A 35 -0.90 -5.03 -1.66
N SER A 36 -0.82 -4.53 -2.91
CA SER A 36 -0.63 -3.10 -3.15
C SER A 36 -1.81 -2.40 -2.48
N ALA A 37 -1.54 -1.68 -1.38
CA ALA A 37 -2.58 -0.97 -0.66
C ALA A 37 -3.36 -0.09 -1.64
N SER A 38 -4.69 -0.16 -1.59
CA SER A 38 -5.54 0.55 -2.53
C SER A 38 -5.13 2.01 -2.64
N GLN A 39 -4.95 2.46 -3.88
CA GLN A 39 -4.58 3.84 -4.22
C GLN A 39 -5.82 4.70 -4.50
N ALA A 40 -7.04 4.20 -4.29
CA ALA A 40 -8.24 5.00 -4.42
C ALA A 40 -8.30 6.09 -3.33
N ALA A 41 -8.95 7.22 -3.65
CA ALA A 41 -9.03 8.39 -2.76
C ALA A 41 -9.50 8.07 -1.34
N LEU A 42 -10.54 7.25 -1.16
CA LEU A 42 -11.09 6.93 0.16
C LEU A 42 -10.09 6.13 1.03
N PRO A 43 -9.56 4.96 0.59
CA PRO A 43 -8.52 4.25 1.36
C PRO A 43 -7.25 5.07 1.63
N VAL A 44 -6.87 5.97 0.72
CA VAL A 44 -5.75 6.89 0.93
C VAL A 44 -6.08 7.88 2.05
N MET A 45 -7.26 8.50 2.01
CA MET A 45 -7.67 9.49 3.02
C MET A 45 -7.98 8.88 4.39
N GLU A 46 -8.44 7.63 4.46
CA GLU A 46 -8.54 6.87 5.71
C GLU A 46 -7.16 6.74 6.38
N ARG A 47 -6.14 6.37 5.60
CA ARG A 47 -4.75 6.28 6.11
C ARG A 47 -4.23 7.65 6.56
N VAL A 48 -4.47 8.70 5.79
CA VAL A 48 -4.09 10.07 6.15
C VAL A 48 -4.79 10.51 7.44
N ALA A 49 -6.08 10.20 7.61
CA ALA A 49 -6.83 10.51 8.82
C ALA A 49 -6.28 9.79 10.06
N LEU A 50 -5.95 8.49 9.92
CA LEU A 50 -5.34 7.70 11.00
C LEU A 50 -3.94 8.23 11.37
N GLY A 51 -3.12 8.56 10.37
CA GLY A 51 -1.80 9.16 10.56
C GLY A 51 -1.87 10.49 11.30
N ALA A 52 -2.70 11.41 10.82
CA ALA A 52 -2.92 12.71 11.46
C ALA A 52 -3.40 12.55 12.91
N ASN A 53 -4.39 11.69 13.14
CA ASN A 53 -4.90 11.45 14.50
C ASN A 53 -3.80 10.91 15.44
N ALA A 54 -3.00 9.94 14.98
CA ALA A 54 -1.94 9.36 15.79
C ALA A 54 -0.80 10.36 16.06
N CYS A 55 -0.32 11.02 15.01
CA CYS A 55 0.93 11.76 15.04
C CYS A 55 0.81 13.22 15.40
N TRP A 56 -0.34 13.85 15.14
CA TRP A 56 -0.54 15.26 15.48
C TRP A 56 -1.35 15.42 16.77
N PHE A 57 -2.32 14.53 17.03
CA PHE A 57 -3.25 14.69 18.15
C PHE A 57 -2.97 13.75 19.32
N LYS A 58 -2.93 12.43 19.10
CA LYS A 58 -2.70 11.46 20.18
C LYS A 58 -1.28 11.54 20.76
N SER A 59 -0.29 11.93 19.95
CA SER A 59 1.08 12.20 20.39
C SER A 59 1.21 13.47 21.25
N GLY A 60 0.24 14.40 21.18
CA GLY A 60 0.30 15.69 21.84
C GLY A 60 1.22 16.72 21.17
N ASP A 61 1.46 16.62 19.86
CA ASP A 61 2.34 17.53 19.10
C ASP A 61 1.97 19.01 19.34
N PRO A 62 2.89 19.84 19.86
CA PRO A 62 2.65 21.25 20.14
C PRO A 62 2.13 22.06 18.96
N ALA A 63 2.56 21.74 17.73
CA ALA A 63 2.15 22.47 16.53
C ALA A 63 0.63 22.35 16.25
N PHE A 64 0.01 21.27 16.73
CA PHE A 64 -1.40 20.96 16.45
C PHE A 64 -2.31 21.15 17.66
N LYS A 65 -1.77 21.60 18.82
CA LYS A 65 -2.54 21.85 20.04
C LYS A 65 -3.64 22.89 19.85
N ALA A 66 -3.50 23.86 18.95
CA ALA A 66 -4.52 24.86 18.70
C ALA A 66 -5.74 24.33 17.88
N TYR A 67 -5.67 23.10 17.37
CA TYR A 67 -6.65 22.57 16.42
C TYR A 67 -7.40 21.31 16.94
N ARG A 68 -8.41 20.89 16.18
CA ARG A 68 -9.05 19.57 16.19
C ARG A 68 -8.93 18.96 14.79
N LEU A 69 -8.87 17.63 14.74
CA LEU A 69 -9.08 16.87 13.51
C LEU A 69 -10.57 16.63 13.29
N ALA A 70 -11.07 16.94 12.10
CA ALA A 70 -12.42 16.58 11.67
C ALA A 70 -12.34 15.78 10.35
N PRO A 71 -12.49 14.44 10.40
CA PRO A 71 -12.55 13.60 9.20
C PRO A 71 -13.92 13.68 8.53
N GLU A 72 -13.93 14.01 7.25
CA GLU A 72 -15.11 14.01 6.37
C GLU A 72 -14.87 13.03 5.22
N LEU A 73 -14.77 11.75 5.58
CA LEU A 73 -14.42 10.68 4.64
C LEU A 73 -15.64 10.15 3.88
N ASN A 74 -16.84 10.28 4.44
CA ASN A 74 -18.08 9.90 3.77
C ASN A 74 -18.52 11.02 2.81
N SER A 75 -17.83 11.11 1.68
CA SER A 75 -18.13 12.10 0.65
C SER A 75 -18.82 11.45 -0.54
N PHE A 76 -20.13 11.66 -0.68
CA PHE A 76 -20.91 11.19 -1.84
C PHE A 76 -20.42 11.79 -3.17
N SER A 77 -19.69 12.91 -3.13
CA SER A 77 -19.07 13.56 -4.27
C SER A 77 -17.71 12.95 -4.70
N GLY A 78 -17.24 11.89 -4.03
CA GLY A 78 -15.97 11.23 -4.36
C GLY A 78 -14.72 12.01 -3.93
N ARG A 79 -14.86 13.00 -3.04
CA ARG A 79 -13.76 13.86 -2.54
C ARG A 79 -13.62 13.81 -1.01
N PRO A 80 -13.23 12.65 -0.44
CA PRO A 80 -12.98 12.53 0.99
C PRO A 80 -11.91 13.53 1.44
N ARG A 81 -12.09 14.07 2.65
CA ARG A 81 -11.17 15.06 3.21
C ARG A 81 -10.98 14.90 4.72
N ILE A 82 -9.90 15.44 5.23
CA ILE A 82 -9.73 15.76 6.64
C ILE A 82 -9.54 17.26 6.78
N LEU A 83 -10.05 17.80 7.89
CA LEU A 83 -9.95 19.20 8.23
C LEU A 83 -9.18 19.36 9.53
N LEU A 84 -8.34 20.39 9.60
CA LEU A 84 -7.93 20.98 10.86
C LEU A 84 -8.80 22.19 11.13
N VAL A 85 -9.56 22.15 12.21
CA VAL A 85 -10.43 23.24 12.64
C VAL A 85 -9.94 23.81 13.96
N PRO A 86 -10.17 25.11 14.27
CA PRO A 86 -9.80 25.68 15.56
C PRO A 86 -10.39 24.89 16.74
N ARG A 87 -9.58 24.66 17.78
CA ARG A 87 -9.95 23.85 18.95
C ARG A 87 -11.21 24.34 19.67
N ASN A 88 -11.39 25.66 19.75
CA ASN A 88 -12.46 26.30 20.51
C ASN A 88 -13.61 26.83 19.63
N SER A 89 -13.54 26.64 18.31
CA SER A 89 -14.58 27.05 17.35
C SER A 89 -14.49 26.13 16.11
N PRO A 90 -14.86 24.85 16.27
CA PRO A 90 -14.74 23.85 15.19
C PRO A 90 -15.65 24.13 13.98
N GLU A 91 -16.71 24.92 14.16
CA GLU A 91 -17.64 25.39 13.12
C GLU A 91 -17.07 26.54 12.28
N SER A 92 -15.98 27.17 12.71
CA SER A 92 -15.30 28.22 11.95
C SER A 92 -14.54 27.66 10.74
N ARG A 93 -13.98 28.57 9.93
CA ARG A 93 -13.24 28.22 8.73
C ARG A 93 -12.09 27.24 9.04
N PRO A 94 -11.97 26.12 8.31
CA PRO A 94 -10.84 25.20 8.43
C PRO A 94 -9.49 25.89 8.20
N MET A 95 -8.52 25.54 9.04
CA MET A 95 -7.13 26.00 8.97
C MET A 95 -6.27 25.15 8.03
N LEU A 96 -6.63 23.89 7.86
CA LEU A 96 -6.04 22.99 6.87
C LEU A 96 -7.16 22.12 6.29
N VAL A 97 -7.11 21.93 4.99
CA VAL A 97 -7.89 20.93 4.27
C VAL A 97 -6.90 20.00 3.58
N VAL A 98 -7.00 18.71 3.85
CA VAL A 98 -6.33 17.68 3.05
C VAL A 98 -7.42 16.83 2.41
N GLN A 99 -7.42 16.74 1.10
CA GLN A 99 -8.46 16.04 0.35
C GLN A 99 -7.85 15.19 -0.75
N ALA A 100 -8.60 14.19 -1.21
CA ALA A 100 -8.19 13.40 -2.35
C ALA A 100 -9.33 13.13 -3.33
N GLU A 101 -8.98 12.87 -4.58
CA GLU A 101 -9.93 12.45 -5.62
C GLU A 101 -9.29 11.43 -6.58
N GLY A 102 -10.14 10.63 -7.23
CA GLY A 102 -9.73 9.68 -8.27
C GLY A 102 -9.12 8.37 -7.77
N ASN A 103 -8.63 7.59 -8.73
CA ASN A 103 -7.89 6.34 -8.56
C ASN A 103 -6.88 6.21 -9.73
N PRO A 104 -5.57 6.42 -9.53
CA PRO A 104 -4.92 6.68 -8.24
C PRO A 104 -5.30 8.05 -7.65
N ALA A 105 -5.25 8.15 -6.32
CA ALA A 105 -5.63 9.32 -5.57
C ALA A 105 -4.68 10.48 -5.86
N LYS A 106 -5.24 11.60 -6.29
CA LYS A 106 -4.57 12.91 -6.29
C LYS A 106 -4.89 13.58 -4.97
N VAL A 107 -3.86 13.95 -4.21
CA VAL A 107 -4.01 14.49 -2.86
C VAL A 107 -3.53 15.93 -2.84
N ASP A 108 -4.39 16.82 -2.37
CA ASP A 108 -4.10 18.24 -2.19
C ASP A 108 -4.17 18.60 -0.70
N ALA A 109 -3.27 19.50 -0.28
CA ALA A 109 -3.26 20.09 1.05
C ALA A 109 -3.18 21.61 0.94
N PHE A 110 -4.13 22.33 1.52
CA PHE A 110 -4.21 23.79 1.44
C PHE A 110 -4.89 24.40 2.67
N GLY A 111 -4.72 25.71 2.85
CA GLY A 111 -5.32 26.47 3.95
C GLY A 111 -4.29 27.31 4.72
N PRO A 112 -4.74 28.13 5.68
CA PRO A 112 -3.86 28.98 6.49
C PRO A 112 -2.66 28.27 7.12
N ALA A 113 -2.81 27.03 7.60
CA ALA A 113 -1.74 26.25 8.23
C ALA A 113 -0.56 25.94 7.28
N MET A 114 -0.77 26.05 5.96
CA MET A 114 0.30 25.88 4.97
C MET A 114 1.22 27.11 4.84
N ASN A 115 0.90 28.21 5.52
CA ASN A 115 1.74 29.40 5.62
C ASN A 115 2.45 29.53 6.98
N GLU A 116 2.24 28.56 7.88
CA GLU A 116 2.84 28.55 9.21
C GLU A 116 4.22 27.87 9.20
N PRO A 117 5.07 28.08 10.23
CA PRO A 117 6.40 27.47 10.30
C PRO A 117 6.41 25.92 10.20
N HIS A 118 5.30 25.26 10.52
CA HIS A 118 5.18 23.80 10.49
C HIS A 118 4.62 23.24 9.16
N ALA A 119 4.40 24.08 8.13
CA ALA A 119 3.85 23.66 6.84
C ALA A 119 4.68 22.58 6.12
N ALA A 120 6.01 22.64 6.22
CA ALA A 120 6.90 21.63 5.66
C ALA A 120 6.72 20.26 6.33
N ARG A 121 6.44 20.24 7.65
CA ARG A 121 6.12 19.01 8.38
C ARG A 121 4.78 18.43 7.95
N ILE A 122 3.73 19.27 7.82
CA ILE A 122 2.43 18.84 7.29
C ILE A 122 2.61 18.13 5.95
N THR A 123 3.35 18.74 5.03
CA THR A 123 3.61 18.18 3.70
C THR A 123 4.33 16.83 3.77
N THR A 124 5.34 16.73 4.63
CA THR A 124 6.13 15.51 4.80
C THR A 124 5.30 14.36 5.37
N ASP A 125 4.51 14.65 6.41
CA ASP A 125 3.65 13.69 7.08
C ASP A 125 2.53 13.19 6.16
N VAL A 126 1.84 14.11 5.47
CA VAL A 126 0.80 13.74 4.49
C VAL A 126 1.39 12.87 3.38
N LYS A 127 2.52 13.26 2.78
CA LYS A 127 3.20 12.45 1.73
C LYS A 127 3.55 11.05 2.24
N ARG A 128 4.06 10.94 3.48
CA ARG A 128 4.35 9.64 4.10
C ARG A 128 3.11 8.75 4.16
N TRP A 129 2.00 9.26 4.68
CA TRP A 129 0.79 8.45 4.87
C TRP A 129 0.08 8.12 3.56
N VAL A 130 0.11 9.02 2.58
CA VAL A 130 -0.36 8.76 1.20
C VAL A 130 0.39 7.57 0.60
N ASN A 131 1.71 7.52 0.79
CA ASN A 131 2.56 6.43 0.33
C ASN A 131 2.49 5.15 1.17
N GLY A 132 1.67 5.12 2.24
CA GLY A 132 1.49 3.94 3.09
C GLY A 132 2.51 3.81 4.21
N GLY A 133 3.38 4.80 4.38
CA GLY A 133 4.24 4.91 5.54
C GLY A 133 3.41 5.03 6.81
N LYS A 134 3.91 4.44 7.89
CA LYS A 134 3.31 4.48 9.23
C LYS A 134 4.11 5.43 10.12
N GLY A 135 3.50 5.86 11.22
CA GLY A 135 4.17 6.66 12.25
C GLY A 135 4.41 8.12 11.87
N CYS A 136 5.17 8.76 12.77
CA CYS A 136 5.61 10.15 12.78
C CYS A 136 7.14 10.13 12.66
#